data_AF-F2KMI3-F1
#
_entry.id   AF-F2KMI3-F1
#
_cell.length_a   1.000
_cell.length_b   1.000
_cell.length_c   1.000
_cell.angle_alpha   90.00
_cell.angle_beta   90.00
_cell.angle_gamma   90.00
#
_symmetry.space_group_name_H-M   'P 1'
#
loop_
_entity.id
_entity.type
_entity.pdbx_description
1 polymer ?
#
loop_
_entity_poly.entity_id
_entity_poly.type
_entity_poly.pdbx_seq_one_letter_code
_entity_poly.pdbx_strand_id
1 'polypeptide(L)' 'MIADVYIELKEGVTDPEGEATKKALRLLGFKKVKSVSSRKVFRIEIDARSKEEAEREIKLMCEKLLVNPVIQNYYIRWVE' A
#
# COMPACT_ATOMS: atom_id res chain seq x y z
N MET A 1 18.35 7.21 1.53
CA MET A 1 17.62 6.11 2.21
C MET A 1 16.46 5.67 1.33
N ILE A 2 16.07 4.40 1.33
CA ILE A 2 14.96 3.91 0.48
C ILE A 2 13.86 3.29 1.35
N ALA A 3 12.60 3.67 1.10
CA ALA A 3 11.43 3.10 1.76
C ALA A 3 10.32 2.79 0.75
N ASP A 4 9.61 1.69 0.98
CA ASP A 4 8.36 1.36 0.33
C ASP A 4 7.19 1.80 1.23
N VAL A 5 6.35 2.70 0.74
CA VAL A 5 5.09 3.14 1.38
C VAL A 5 3.94 2.35 0.78
N TYR A 6 3.37 1.45 1.56
CA TYR A 6 2.23 0.63 1.17
C TYR A 6 0.94 1.35 1.52
N ILE A 7 0.02 1.43 0.58
CA ILE A 7 -1.29 2.05 0.72
C ILE A 7 -2.35 0.99 0.47
N GLU A 8 -3.22 0.83 1.45
CA GLU A 8 -4.28 -0.19 1.47
C GLU A 8 -5.61 0.42 1.84
N LEU A 9 -6.70 -0.18 1.34
CA LEU A 9 -8.05 0.24 1.68
C LEU A 9 -8.35 -0.12 3.15
N LYS A 10 -9.11 0.73 3.83
CA LYS A 10 -9.59 0.48 5.19
C LYS A 10 -10.56 -0.71 5.20
N GLU A 11 -10.69 -1.35 6.37
CA GLU A 11 -11.69 -2.39 6.58
C GLU A 11 -13.10 -1.88 6.24
N GLY A 12 -13.88 -2.71 5.55
CA GLY A 12 -15.22 -2.36 5.08
C GLY A 12 -15.26 -1.58 3.76
N VAL A 13 -14.12 -1.07 3.26
CA VAL A 13 -14.05 -0.47 1.92
C VAL A 13 -13.89 -1.60 0.90
N THR A 14 -14.73 -1.57 -0.14
CA THR A 14 -14.67 -2.58 -1.20
C THR A 14 -13.43 -2.37 -2.05
N ASP A 15 -12.75 -3.47 -2.39
CA ASP A 15 -11.67 -3.55 -3.37
C ASP A 15 -12.15 -4.26 -4.65
N PRO A 16 -12.68 -3.51 -5.65
CA PRO A 16 -13.20 -4.12 -6.87
C PRO A 16 -12.12 -4.85 -7.68
N GLU A 17 -10.88 -4.36 -7.64
CA GLU A 17 -9.75 -4.93 -8.38
C GLU A 17 -9.32 -6.27 -7.80
N GLY A 18 -9.21 -6.36 -6.47
CA GLY A 18 -8.94 -7.62 -5.76
C GLY A 18 -10.01 -8.67 -6.04
N GLU A 19 -11.29 -8.30 -5.97
CA GLU A 19 -12.38 -9.24 -6.25
C GLU A 19 -12.43 -9.68 -7.73
N ALA A 20 -12.18 -8.78 -8.68
CA ALA A 20 -12.07 -9.13 -10.10
C ALA A 20 -10.91 -10.10 -10.34
N THR A 21 -9.74 -9.82 -9.75
CA THR A 21 -8.54 -10.67 -9.87
C THR A 21 -8.76 -12.06 -9.28
N LYS A 22 -9.38 -12.14 -8.10
CA LYS A 22 -9.76 -13.42 -7.47
C LYS A 22 -10.68 -14.24 -8.38
N LYS A 23 -11.68 -13.62 -8.99
CA LYS A 23 -12.58 -14.30 -9.94
C LYS A 23 -11.80 -14.83 -11.15
N ALA A 24 -10.94 -14.00 -11.74
CA ALA A 24 -10.09 -14.40 -12.87
C ALA A 24 -9.18 -15.59 -12.52
N LEU A 25 -8.49 -15.54 -11.37
CA LEU A 25 -7.65 -16.65 -10.89
C LEU A 25 -8.44 -17.95 -10.70
N ARG A 26 -9.67 -17.87 -10.17
CA ARG A 26 -10.52 -19.06 -10.02
C ARG A 26 -10.95 -19.64 -11.36
N LEU A 27 -11.26 -18.81 -12.36
CA LEU A 27 -11.58 -19.25 -13.72
C LEU A 27 -10.40 -19.95 -14.38
N LEU A 28 -9.17 -19.52 -14.09
CA LEU A 28 -7.93 -20.15 -14.55
C LEU A 28 -7.58 -21.45 -13.79
N GLY A 29 -8.43 -21.91 -12.87
CA GLY A 29 -8.26 -23.19 -12.16
C GLY A 29 -7.56 -23.08 -10.80
N PHE A 30 -7.18 -21.88 -10.34
CA PHE A 30 -6.56 -21.67 -9.02
C PHE A 30 -7.60 -21.70 -7.88
N LYS A 31 -8.25 -22.86 -7.68
CA LYS A 31 -9.37 -23.05 -6.74
C LYS A 31 -9.02 -22.77 -5.27
N LYS A 32 -7.74 -22.83 -4.90
CA LYS A 32 -7.27 -22.61 -3.52
C LYS A 32 -7.16 -21.13 -3.13
N VAL A 33 -7.31 -20.19 -4.07
CA VAL A 33 -7.27 -18.75 -3.78
C VAL A 33 -8.51 -18.36 -2.96
N LYS A 34 -8.28 -17.90 -1.73
CA LYS A 34 -9.33 -17.49 -0.78
C LYS A 34 -9.72 -16.03 -0.95
N SER A 35 -8.73 -15.15 -1.01
CA SER A 35 -8.87 -13.70 -1.17
C SER A 35 -7.73 -13.15 -2.02
N VAL A 36 -7.95 -12.00 -2.62
CA VAL A 36 -6.94 -11.16 -3.25
C VAL A 36 -7.23 -9.74 -2.83
N SER A 37 -6.20 -8.99 -2.44
CA SER A 37 -6.29 -7.55 -2.19
C SER A 37 -5.30 -6.83 -3.10
N SER A 38 -5.75 -5.70 -3.66
CA SER A 38 -4.94 -4.74 -4.36
C SER A 38 -4.38 -3.71 -3.36
N ARG A 39 -3.15 -3.26 -3.61
CA ARG A 39 -2.48 -2.23 -2.81
C ARG A 39 -1.55 -1.44 -3.70
N LYS A 40 -1.43 -0.14 -3.43
CA LYS A 40 -0.46 0.72 -4.11
C LYS A 40 0.81 0.79 -3.28
N VAL A 41 1.97 0.77 -3.93
CA VAL A 41 3.26 0.94 -3.26
C VAL A 41 4.01 2.09 -3.92
N PHE A 42 4.41 3.08 -3.13
CA PHE A 42 5.37 4.09 -3.56
C PHE A 42 6.74 3.73 -3.02
N ARG A 43 7.70 3.46 -3.91
CA ARG A 43 9.12 3.39 -3.54
C ARG A 43 9.69 4.80 -3.54
N ILE A 44 10.17 5.24 -2.39
CA ILE A 44 10.69 6.58 -2.17
C ILE A 44 12.15 6.45 -1.80
N GLU A 45 13.01 7.02 -2.63
CA GLU A 45 14.38 7.35 -2.25
C GLU A 45 14.38 8.78 -1.70
N ILE A 46 14.87 8.93 -0.47
CA ILE A 46 14.86 10.18 0.28
C ILE A 46 16.24 10.47 0.86
N ASP A 47 16.69 11.71 0.72
CA ASP A 47 17.87 12.23 1.40
C ASP A 47 17.46 12.79 2.76
N ALA A 48 18.03 12.24 3.82
CA ALA A 48 17.72 12.58 5.20
C ALA A 48 18.90 12.20 6.10
N ARG A 49 19.09 12.93 7.20
CA ARG A 49 20.20 12.75 8.13
C ARG A 49 19.96 11.60 9.10
N SER A 50 18.71 11.19 9.27
CA SER A 50 18.33 10.03 10.08
C SER A 50 17.04 9.38 9.57
N LYS A 51 16.79 8.16 10.04
CA LYS A 51 15.56 7.43 9.76
C LYS A 51 14.33 8.16 10.30
N GLU A 52 14.43 8.78 11.47
CA GLU A 52 13.35 9.52 12.12
C GLU A 52 13.01 10.82 11.36
N GLU A 53 14.01 11.48 10.77
CA GLU A 53 13.76 12.60 9.85
C GLU A 53 13.04 12.12 8.60
N ALA A 54 13.53 11.05 7.97
CA ALA A 54 12.93 10.47 6.78
C ALA A 54 11.49 9.98 7.02
N GLU A 55 11.21 9.35 8.15
CA GLU A 55 9.86 8.92 8.54
C GLU A 55 8.90 10.09 8.72
N ARG A 56 9.35 11.21 9.30
CA ARG A 56 8.53 12.42 9.44
C ARG A 56 8.18 13.02 8.08
N GLU A 57 9.15 13.10 7.17
CA GLU A 57 8.91 13.61 5.81
C GLU A 57 7.95 12.70 5.03
N ILE A 58 8.17 11.38 5.05
CA ILE A 58 7.28 10.42 4.38
C ILE A 58 5.86 10.49 4.98
N LYS A 59 5.73 10.65 6.30
CA LYS A 59 4.42 10.84 6.94
C LYS A 59 3.70 12.08 6.43
N LEU A 60 4.41 13.22 6.30
CA LEU A 60 3.85 14.44 5.72
C LEU A 60 3.42 14.24 4.26
N MET A 61 4.20 13.51 3.46
CA MET A 61 3.83 13.15 2.09
C MET A 61 2.53 12.32 2.06
N CYS A 62 2.39 11.35 2.98
CA CYS A 62 1.19 10.53 3.10
C CYS A 62 -0.04 11.37 3.46
N GLU A 63 0.08 12.24 4.46
CA GLU A 63 -1.02 13.11 4.92
C GLU A 63 -1.44 14.15 3.88
N LYS A 64 -0.49 14.68 3.09
CA LYS A 64 -0.76 15.74 2.12
C LYS A 64 -1.18 15.25 0.74
N LEU A 65 -0.76 14.05 0.33
CA LEU A 65 -0.90 13.63 -1.06
C LEU A 65 -1.15 12.13 -1.23
N LEU A 66 -0.31 11.28 -0.64
CA LEU A 66 -0.25 9.88 -1.08
C LEU A 66 -1.45 9.06 -0.61
N VAL A 67 -2.06 9.43 0.51
CA VAL A 67 -3.11 8.64 1.17
C VAL A 67 -4.40 9.45 1.23
N ASN A 68 -5.52 8.85 0.82
CA ASN A 68 -6.84 9.37 1.15
C ASN A 68 -7.24 8.87 2.55
N PRO A 69 -7.20 9.71 3.61
CA PRO A 69 -7.39 9.26 4.98
C PRO A 69 -8.82 8.78 5.28
N VAL A 70 -9.80 9.07 4.42
CA VAL A 70 -11.18 8.61 4.61
C VAL A 70 -11.27 7.11 4.34
N ILE A 71 -10.57 6.61 3.32
CA ILE A 71 -10.75 5.25 2.80
C ILE A 71 -9.48 4.40 2.78
N GLN A 72 -8.31 4.97 3.08
CA GLN A 72 -7.03 4.27 3.02
C GLN A 72 -6.24 4.37 4.33
N ASN A 73 -5.45 3.34 4.59
CA ASN A 73 -4.36 3.29 5.56
C ASN A 73 -3.02 3.18 4.83
N TYR A 74 -1.93 3.41 5.54
CA TYR A 74 -0.59 3.15 5.02
C TYR A 74 0.37 2.63 6.08
N TYR A 75 1.44 1.99 5.63
CA TYR A 75 2.59 1.65 6.45
C TYR A 75 3.90 1.79 5.66
N ILE A 76 4.98 2.08 6.37
CA ILE A 76 6.31 2.29 5.79
C ILE A 76 7.14 1.04 6.04
N ARG A 77 7.79 0.53 4.99
CA ARG A 77 8.80 -0.52 5.07
C ARG A 77 10.11 0.00 4.50
N TRP A 78 11.14 0.07 5.33
CA TRP A 78 12.49 0.43 4.88
C TRP A 78 13.10 -0.70 4.03
N VAL A 79 13.78 -0.32 2.96
CA VAL A 79 14.50 -1.23 2.07
C VAL A 79 15.99 -1.15 2.43
N GLU A 80 16.61 -2.32 2.62
CA GLU A 80 18.04 -2.47 2.86
C GLU A 80 18.87 -2.14 1.61
#